data_AF-A0A2V9IKY9-F1
#
_entry.id   AF-A0A2V9IKY9-F1
#
_cell.length_a   1.000
_cell.length_b   1.000
_cell.length_c   1.000
_cell.angle_alpha   90.00
_cell.angle_beta   90.00
_cell.angle_gamma   90.00
#
_symmetry.space_group_name_H-M   'P 1'
#
loop_
_entity.id
_entity.type
_entity.pdbx_description
1 polymer ?
#
loop_
_entity_poly.entity_id
_entity_poly.type
_entity_poly.pdbx_seq_one_letter_code
_entity_poly.pdbx_strand_id
1 'polypeptide(L)'
;MELTRQIRDEILRGVILSILIKHRLDWVAFASLRIQVQRGQGYPIEESELKFHLAYLGDPSRGYVESKPVRAGRTTAEYSSVRATAKAVDLRDDRIAADPGIAF
;
A
#
# COMPACT_ATOMS: atom_id res chain seq x y z
N MET A 1 13.44 -20.00 -2.76
CA MET A 1 12.21 -19.64 -2.01
C MET A 1 12.13 -18.15 -1.72
N GLU A 2 13.24 -17.46 -1.47
CA GLU A 2 13.27 -16.02 -1.16
C GLU A 2 12.84 -15.11 -2.31
N LEU A 3 13.28 -15.40 -3.54
CA LEU A 3 12.88 -14.65 -4.74
C LEU A 3 11.36 -14.67 -4.98
N THR A 4 10.72 -15.82 -4.80
CA THR A 4 9.26 -15.97 -4.96
C THR A 4 8.49 -15.10 -3.97
N ARG A 5 9.03 -14.92 -2.76
CA ARG A 5 8.44 -14.04 -1.74
C ARG A 5 8.63 -12.57 -2.12
N GLN A 6 9.83 -12.18 -2.57
CA GLN A 6 10.10 -10.81 -3.01
C GLN A 6 9.17 -10.39 -4.15
N ILE A 7 9.04 -11.22 -5.19
CA ILE A 7 8.14 -10.97 -6.32
C ILE A 7 6.69 -10.82 -5.85
N ARG A 8 6.23 -11.69 -4.94
CA ARG A 8 4.88 -11.59 -4.38
C ARG A 8 4.69 -10.25 -3.64
N ASP A 9 5.66 -9.85 -2.84
CA ASP A 9 5.59 -8.62 -2.06
C ASP A 9 5.56 -7.38 -2.98
N GLU A 10 6.31 -7.41 -4.09
CA GLU A 10 6.33 -6.34 -5.12
C GLU A 10 4.98 -6.20 -5.82
N ILE A 11 4.41 -7.33 -6.24
CA ILE A 11 3.07 -7.39 -6.86
C ILE A 11 2.02 -6.87 -5.88
N LEU A 12 2.07 -7.32 -4.62
CA LEU A 12 1.09 -6.93 -3.62
C LEU A 12 1.14 -5.42 -3.34
N ARG A 13 2.34 -4.83 -3.31
CA ARG A 13 2.50 -3.36 -3.21
C ARG A 13 1.91 -2.63 -4.41
N GLY A 14 2.08 -3.14 -5.63
CA GLY A 14 1.46 -2.57 -6.82
C GLY A 14 -0.06 -2.70 -6.83
N VAL A 15 -0.63 -3.81 -6.34
CA VAL A 15 -2.07 -3.98 -6.14
C VAL A 15 -2.61 -2.95 -5.15
N ILE A 16 -1.95 -2.77 -4.01
CA ILE A 16 -2.33 -1.77 -3.00
C ILE A 16 -2.35 -0.36 -3.62
N LEU A 17 -1.28 0.05 -4.30
CA LEU A 17 -1.22 1.36 -4.95
C LEU A 17 -2.26 1.51 -6.05
N SER A 18 -2.47 0.48 -6.87
CA SER A 18 -3.49 0.50 -7.93
C SER A 18 -4.89 0.72 -7.38
N ILE A 19 -5.22 0.12 -6.24
CA ILE A 19 -6.48 0.35 -5.53
C ILE A 19 -6.53 1.80 -5.04
N LEU A 20 -5.54 2.25 -4.27
CA LEU A 20 -5.55 3.60 -3.69
C LEU A 20 -5.58 4.72 -4.74
N ILE A 21 -4.87 4.55 -5.87
CA ILE A 21 -4.86 5.51 -6.99
C ILE A 21 -6.23 5.57 -7.68
N LYS A 22 -6.95 4.45 -7.79
CA LYS A 22 -8.32 4.44 -8.35
C LYS A 22 -9.29 5.30 -7.52
N HIS A 23 -9.02 5.47 -6.23
CA HIS A 23 -9.75 6.39 -5.33
C HIS A 23 -9.28 7.85 -5.45
N ARG A 24 -8.54 8.23 -6.50
CA ARG A 24 -8.20 9.63 -6.84
C ARG A 24 -7.61 10.45 -5.69
N LEU A 25 -6.73 9.85 -4.90
CA LEU A 25 -6.06 10.47 -3.73
C LEU A 25 -6.98 10.71 -2.51
N ASP A 26 -8.19 10.15 -2.51
CA ASP A 26 -9.07 10.18 -1.35
C ASP A 26 -8.63 9.19 -0.25
N TRP A 27 -9.05 9.49 0.98
CA TRP A 27 -8.82 8.63 2.14
C TRP A 27 -9.70 7.38 2.06
N VAL A 28 -9.07 6.21 2.05
CA VAL A 28 -9.72 4.91 2.06
C VAL A 28 -9.63 4.32 3.46
N ALA A 29 -10.75 3.88 4.03
CA ALA A 29 -10.75 3.18 5.31
C ALA A 29 -9.88 1.91 5.22
N PHE A 30 -9.06 1.65 6.25
CA PHE A 30 -8.14 0.51 6.24
C PHE A 30 -8.86 -0.84 6.02
N ALA A 31 -10.02 -1.03 6.67
CA ALA A 31 -10.84 -2.22 6.49
C ALA A 31 -11.32 -2.40 5.04
N SER A 32 -11.73 -1.30 4.39
CA SER A 32 -12.17 -1.31 2.99
C SER A 32 -11.02 -1.60 2.02
N LEU A 33 -9.81 -1.09 2.31
CA LEU A 33 -8.61 -1.42 1.55
C LEU A 33 -8.31 -2.92 1.65
N ARG A 34 -8.32 -3.49 2.87
CA ARG A 34 -8.06 -4.91 3.11
C ARG A 34 -9.00 -5.83 2.32
N ILE A 35 -10.29 -5.51 2.30
CA ILE A 35 -11.30 -6.24 1.52
C ILE A 35 -10.99 -6.15 0.01
N GLN A 36 -10.63 -4.98 -0.49
CA GLN A 36 -10.30 -4.79 -1.92
C GLN A 36 -9.04 -5.55 -2.32
N VAL A 37 -7.99 -5.52 -1.49
CA VAL A 37 -6.74 -6.27 -1.71
C VAL A 37 -7.02 -7.77 -1.73
N GLN A 38 -7.76 -8.28 -0.74
CA GLN A 38 -8.18 -9.70 -0.69
C GLN A 38 -8.92 -10.13 -1.95
N ARG A 39 -9.86 -9.29 -2.44
CA ARG A 39 -10.59 -9.56 -3.69
C ARG A 39 -9.67 -9.53 -4.92
N GLY A 40 -8.69 -8.64 -4.95
CA GLY A 40 -7.74 -8.52 -6.06
C GLY A 40 -6.78 -9.70 -6.18
N GLN A 41 -6.34 -10.27 -5.06
CA GLN A 41 -5.37 -11.37 -5.05
C GLN A 41 -6.00 -12.78 -4.96
N GLY A 42 -7.28 -12.88 -4.56
CA GLY A 42 -8.01 -14.15 -4.49
C GLY A 42 -7.77 -15.00 -3.24
N TYR A 43 -6.94 -14.54 -2.30
CA TYR A 43 -6.69 -15.19 -1.01
C TYR A 43 -6.76 -14.18 0.15
N PRO A 44 -7.07 -14.62 1.39
CA PRO A 44 -7.08 -13.75 2.56
C PRO A 44 -5.73 -13.05 2.78
N ILE A 45 -5.76 -11.78 3.16
CA ILE A 45 -4.58 -11.06 3.64
C ILE A 45 -4.72 -10.82 5.14
N GLU A 46 -3.65 -11.11 5.86
CA GLU A 46 -3.55 -10.80 7.28
C GLU A 46 -3.42 -9.30 7.49
N GLU A 47 -3.97 -8.80 8.59
CA GLU A 47 -3.88 -7.38 8.91
C GLU A 47 -2.42 -6.92 9.07
N SER A 48 -1.58 -7.76 9.70
CA SER A 48 -0.16 -7.49 9.89
C SER A 48 0.62 -7.43 8.56
N GLU A 49 0.28 -8.30 7.61
CA GLU A 49 0.86 -8.31 6.27
C GLU A 49 0.52 -7.01 5.53
N LEU A 50 -0.76 -6.62 5.51
CA LEU A 50 -1.16 -5.35 4.89
C LEU A 50 -0.45 -4.16 5.56
N LYS A 51 -0.38 -4.14 6.90
CA LYS A 51 0.34 -3.09 7.63
C LYS A 51 1.82 -3.03 7.28
N PHE A 52 2.47 -4.18 7.10
CA PHE A 52 3.87 -4.27 6.68
C PHE A 52 4.09 -3.61 5.30
N HIS A 53 3.25 -3.92 4.31
CA HIS A 53 3.34 -3.29 2.99
C HIS A 53 3.02 -1.79 3.03
N LEU A 54 2.05 -1.36 3.85
CA LEU A 54 1.75 0.06 4.02
C LEU A 54 2.88 0.83 4.70
N ALA A 55 3.55 0.22 5.69
CA ALA A 55 4.73 0.81 6.31
C ALA A 55 5.87 0.98 5.31
N TYR A 56 6.10 -0.02 4.44
CA TYR A 56 7.07 0.09 3.34
C TYR A 56 6.72 1.23 2.38
N LEU A 57 5.45 1.31 1.94
CA LEU A 57 5.02 2.30 0.96
C LEU A 57 4.98 3.73 1.53
N GLY A 58 4.69 3.86 2.83
CA GLY A 58 4.66 5.12 3.56
C GLY A 58 6.01 5.53 4.15
N ASP A 59 7.05 4.71 4.03
CA ASP A 59 8.40 5.05 4.48
C ASP A 59 8.83 6.42 3.89
N PRO A 60 9.41 7.34 4.68
CA PRO A 60 9.74 8.68 4.21
C PRO A 60 10.64 8.74 2.97
N SER A 61 11.47 7.72 2.73
CA SER A 61 12.28 7.64 1.50
C SER A 61 11.46 7.33 0.25
N ARG A 62 10.29 6.69 0.42
CA ARG A 62 9.38 6.27 -0.64
C ARG A 62 8.20 7.22 -0.79
N GLY A 63 7.44 7.45 0.27
CA GLY A 63 6.38 8.46 0.32
C GLY A 63 5.25 8.21 -0.70
N TYR A 64 4.94 6.96 -1.03
CA TYR A 64 3.85 6.62 -1.96
C TYR A 64 2.47 6.62 -1.30
N VAL A 65 2.43 6.50 0.03
CA VAL A 65 1.21 6.37 0.80
C VAL A 65 1.26 7.23 2.05
N GLU A 66 0.12 7.81 2.42
CA GLU A 66 -0.09 8.43 3.72
C GLU A 66 -1.12 7.64 4.52
N SER A 67 -0.97 7.63 5.85
CA SER A 67 -1.88 6.92 6.75
C SER A 67 -2.28 7.79 7.94
N LYS A 68 -3.56 7.75 8.32
CA LYS A 68 -4.06 8.32 9.57
C LYS A 68 -4.07 7.25 10.66
N PRO A 69 -3.51 7.51 11.85
CA PRO A 69 -3.59 6.56 12.95
C PRO A 69 -5.02 6.46 13.51
N VAL A 70 -5.35 5.35 14.19
CA VAL A 70 -6.62 5.17 14.93
C VAL A 70 -6.63 5.96 16.24
N ARG A 71 -5.46 6.08 16.91
CA ARG A 71 -5.25 6.92 18.10
C ARG A 71 -3.84 7.51 18.08
N ALA A 72 -3.72 8.81 18.35
CA ALA A 72 -2.42 9.44 18.55
C ALA A 72 -1.78 8.88 19.84
N GLY A 73 -0.70 8.11 19.73
CA GLY A 73 0.15 7.75 20.88
C GLY A 73 0.28 6.27 21.26
N ARG A 74 -0.14 5.29 20.44
CA ARG A 74 0.22 3.86 20.66
C ARG A 74 1.19 3.35 19.60
N THR A 75 2.10 2.49 20.06
CA THR A 75 3.27 1.93 19.35
C THR A 75 2.95 0.89 18.29
N THR A 76 1.71 0.39 18.24
CA THR A 76 1.20 -0.43 17.13
C THR A 76 0.53 0.47 16.12
N ALA A 77 1.08 0.55 14.90
CA ALA A 77 0.52 1.32 13.79
C ALA A 77 -0.88 0.78 13.42
N GLU A 78 -1.90 1.27 14.11
CA GLU A 78 -3.30 1.07 13.76
C GLU A 78 -3.68 2.19 12.81
N TYR A 79 -4.03 1.84 11.56
CA TYR A 79 -4.46 2.80 10.55
C TYR A 79 -5.98 2.88 10.52
N SER A 80 -6.52 4.10 10.65
CA SER A 80 -7.95 4.34 10.43
C SER A 80 -8.25 4.45 8.94
N SER A 81 -7.40 5.18 8.22
CA SER A 81 -7.52 5.39 6.78
C SER A 81 -6.17 5.64 6.13
N VAL A 82 -6.11 5.40 4.83
CA VAL A 82 -4.89 5.36 4.02
C VAL A 82 -5.20 5.97 2.66
N ARG A 83 -4.26 6.70 2.06
CA ARG A 83 -4.41 7.23 0.70
C ARG A 83 -3.09 7.16 -0.08
N ALA A 84 -3.20 7.10 -1.41
CA ALA A 84 -2.05 7.32 -2.28
C ALA A 84 -1.60 8.79 -2.23
N THR A 85 -0.32 9.04 -2.48
CA THR A 85 0.23 10.38 -2.73
C THR A 85 0.28 10.69 -4.23
N ALA A 86 0.52 11.95 -4.59
CA ALA A 86 0.77 12.33 -5.99
C ALA A 86 1.96 11.55 -6.58
N LYS A 87 3.01 11.31 -5.78
CA LYS A 87 4.19 10.53 -6.19
C LYS A 87 3.82 9.10 -6.62
N ALA A 88 2.85 8.46 -5.96
CA ALA A 88 2.38 7.14 -6.37
C ALA A 88 1.65 7.15 -7.72
N VAL A 89 0.92 8.24 -8.02
CA VAL A 89 0.30 8.44 -9.34
C VAL A 89 1.37 8.65 -10.40
N ASP A 90 2.35 9.51 -10.13
CA ASP A 90 3.45 9.74 -11.05
C ASP A 90 4.29 8.48 -11.29
N LEU A 91 4.44 7.60 -10.29
CA LEU A 91 5.06 6.28 -10.44
C LEU A 91 4.25 5.39 -11.39
N ARG A 92 2.93 5.33 -11.22
CA ARG A 92 2.05 4.49 -12.04
C ARG A 92 1.96 4.96 -13.48
N ASP A 93 2.02 6.28 -13.69
CA ASP A 93 1.92 6.92 -14.99
C ASP A 93 3.29 7.02 -15.71
N ASP A 94 4.32 6.32 -15.21
CA ASP A 94 5.69 6.30 -15.74
C ASP A 94 6.34 7.70 -15.85
N ARG A 95 5.94 8.64 -14.98
CA ARG A 95 6.49 10.02 -14.94
C ARG A 95 7.73 10.14 -14.06
N ILE A 96 7.98 9.16 -13.20
CA ILE A 96 9.21 9.03 -12.42
C ILE A 96 9.81 7.64 -12.65
N ALA A 97 11.07 7.46 -12.26
CA ALA A 97 11.75 6.18 -12.37
C ALA A 97 11.01 5.07 -11.61
N ALA A 98 10.97 3.88 -12.20
CA ALA A 98 10.38 2.70 -11.58
C ALA A 98 11.05 2.38 -10.24
N ASP A 99 10.25 1.87 -9.29
CA ASP A 99 10.72 1.42 -7.99
C ASP A 99 10.85 -0.11 -8.03
N PRO A 100 12.04 -0.69 -7.83
CA PRO A 100 12.23 -2.15 -7.87
C PRO A 100 11.43 -2.87 -6.78
N GLY A 101 10.92 -2.15 -5.77
CA GLY A 101 10.03 -2.70 -4.77
C GLY A 101 8.57 -2.81 -5.21
N ILE A 102 8.16 -2.32 -6.38
CA ILE A 102 6.75 -2.19 -6.77
C ILE A 102 6.55 -2.68 -8.21
N ALA A 103 5.56 -3.56 -8.43
CA ALA A 103 5.19 -4.04 -9.76
C ALA A 103 3.71 -3.74 -10.05
N PHE A 104 3.43 -2.93 -11.09
CA PHE A 104 2.07 -2.57 -11.54
C PHE A 104 1.46 -3.59 -12.50
#